data_AF-A0A3B7QY70-F1
#
_entry.id   AF-A0A3B7QY70-F1
#
_cell.length_a   1.000
_cell.length_b   1.000
_cell.length_c   1.000
_cell.angle_alpha   90.00
_cell.angle_beta   90.00
_cell.angle_gamma   90.00
#
_symmetry.space_group_name_H-M   'P 1'
#
loop_
_entity.id
_entity.type
_entity.pdbx_description
1 polymer ?
#
loop_
_entity_poly.entity_id
_entity_poly.type
_entity_poly.pdbx_seq_one_letter_code
_entity_poly.pdbx_strand_id
1 'polypeptide(L)'
;MRRSGRGSTIFLLAKNVCSKPLYLRCFFTQPRSMRLLFAVGLALALGQAQAQTTLQLTSVPANTPAGAKLYVAGSFNNWNPASADWQLQPGAAGRYQITLPAAVSGAVEFKFTRGSWQTVESDAQFADVPNRRLTIGAGPTTIDLQVLGWKDLGTNAPAPCQSTAMQPQVRVISNEFDMPQLGRKRRVWVYLPTDYATNPQQRYPVLYLHDGQNVFDKCTSFSGEWGVDEALGKLEQQGVAAGKCVVVAIDNGGSSRLDEYSPWRNAQYGGGQGGLYVDFLVQTLKPYIDANYRTLIDRANTGIAGSSMGGLISLYAATRHPEVFGRVGVFSPAFWFAETELKNYLRQHRATAPTRFYFVAGAQESQTMVPLMQAVRDSLQRAGYAATDLSYQVRADGQHAEWFWQREFPAAHQWLFAPGTVNSQRPTAQQPFGMYPNPANQQVTVQLPAGLSEARLELVDTTGRVVLRRALREASSVIDVSALPKGNYVARVKGKKYAVNQTLVKQ
;
A
#
# COMPACT_ATOMS: atom_id res chain seq x y z
N MET A 1 7.07 25.54 -60.70
CA MET A 1 6.82 27.00 -60.53
C MET A 1 6.21 27.19 -59.15
N ARG A 2 6.58 28.12 -58.24
CA ARG A 2 7.54 29.26 -58.12
C ARG A 2 8.03 29.22 -56.63
N ARG A 3 9.17 29.73 -56.13
CA ARG A 3 10.34 30.57 -56.53
C ARG A 3 11.54 30.05 -55.67
N SER A 4 12.70 29.65 -56.21
CA SER A 4 13.94 30.46 -56.39
C SER A 4 14.45 31.26 -55.16
N GLY A 5 15.71 31.13 -54.70
CA GLY A 5 16.80 30.20 -55.07
C GLY A 5 18.24 30.70 -54.72
N ARG A 6 19.27 29.99 -55.23
CA ARG A 6 20.75 30.21 -55.12
C ARG A 6 21.39 29.92 -53.75
N GLY A 7 22.62 29.37 -53.63
CA GLY A 7 23.60 28.83 -54.60
C GLY A 7 24.29 27.56 -54.05
N SER A 8 24.88 26.67 -54.87
CA SER A 8 26.29 26.69 -55.34
C SER A 8 27.32 26.45 -54.21
N THR A 9 28.24 25.47 -54.21
CA THR A 9 28.69 24.38 -55.15
C THR A 9 29.58 23.39 -54.32
N ILE A 10 30.24 22.28 -54.75
CA ILE A 10 30.66 21.66 -56.03
C ILE A 10 30.72 20.09 -55.91
N PHE A 11 31.46 19.38 -56.78
CA PHE A 11 31.67 17.89 -56.82
C PHE A 11 32.93 17.46 -56.01
N LEU A 12 33.16 16.23 -55.48
CA LEU A 12 32.93 14.80 -55.84
C LEU A 12 34.04 14.12 -56.70
N LEU A 13 34.60 12.99 -56.17
CA LEU A 13 35.43 11.93 -56.83
C LEU A 13 36.87 12.34 -57.28
N ALA A 14 37.92 11.47 -57.33
CA ALA A 14 38.02 10.00 -57.13
C ALA A 14 39.47 9.48 -56.86
N LYS A 15 39.55 8.25 -56.29
CA LYS A 15 40.52 7.13 -56.51
C LYS A 15 42.06 7.25 -56.33
N ASN A 16 42.61 6.20 -55.71
CA ASN A 16 44.04 5.82 -55.64
C ASN A 16 44.63 5.42 -57.01
N VAL A 17 45.95 5.61 -57.19
CA VAL A 17 46.92 4.63 -57.75
C VAL A 17 48.27 4.82 -57.01
N CYS A 18 49.13 3.78 -56.96
CA CYS A 18 50.41 3.76 -56.24
C CYS A 18 51.61 3.61 -57.20
N SER A 19 52.78 4.17 -56.83
CA SER A 19 54.06 3.91 -57.50
C SER A 19 55.26 3.97 -56.54
N LYS A 20 56.14 2.97 -56.64
CA LYS A 20 57.49 2.81 -56.04
C LYS A 20 58.56 3.22 -57.10
N PRO A 21 59.91 3.24 -56.86
CA PRO A 21 60.67 2.39 -55.91
C PRO A 21 61.97 2.94 -55.25
N LEU A 22 62.56 2.08 -54.41
CA LEU A 22 63.99 1.89 -54.04
C LEU A 22 64.88 3.08 -53.59
N TYR A 23 65.53 2.92 -52.43
CA TYR A 23 66.97 2.61 -52.37
C TYR A 23 67.33 1.87 -51.06
N LEU A 24 68.62 1.66 -50.76
CA LEU A 24 69.13 0.50 -50.01
C LEU A 24 70.20 0.87 -48.95
N ARG A 25 70.14 0.29 -47.74
CA ARG A 25 71.26 -0.36 -47.01
C ARG A 25 70.91 -0.77 -45.56
N CYS A 26 71.69 -1.71 -45.01
CA CYS A 26 71.62 -2.23 -43.64
C CYS A 26 72.71 -1.59 -42.74
N PHE A 27 72.60 -1.71 -41.41
CA PHE A 27 73.53 -2.48 -40.57
C PHE A 27 73.07 -2.54 -39.09
N PHE A 28 73.66 -3.45 -38.30
CA PHE A 28 73.42 -3.64 -36.86
C PHE A 28 74.11 -2.55 -36.00
N THR A 29 73.53 -2.19 -34.84
CA THR A 29 74.14 -2.39 -33.50
C THR A 29 73.27 -1.87 -32.33
N GLN A 30 73.48 -2.45 -31.16
CA GLN A 30 73.27 -1.92 -29.79
C GLN A 30 74.61 -2.16 -29.03
N PRO A 31 74.88 -1.65 -27.79
CA PRO A 31 73.95 -1.05 -26.80
C PRO A 31 74.49 0.21 -26.05
N ARG A 32 73.69 0.71 -25.07
CA ARG A 32 74.06 1.62 -23.95
C ARG A 32 74.49 3.07 -24.35
N SER A 33 74.15 4.15 -23.62
CA SER A 33 73.55 4.28 -22.28
C SER A 33 72.91 5.68 -21.99
N MET A 34 72.03 5.71 -20.98
CA MET A 34 71.86 6.77 -19.96
C MET A 34 71.12 8.12 -20.27
N ARG A 35 70.14 8.40 -19.37
CA ARG A 35 69.53 9.69 -18.92
C ARG A 35 68.32 10.32 -19.67
N LEU A 36 67.37 10.72 -18.81
CA LEU A 36 66.32 11.76 -18.91
C LEU A 36 65.35 11.75 -20.11
N LEU A 37 64.11 11.30 -19.84
CA LEU A 37 62.92 12.18 -19.84
C LEU A 37 61.71 11.44 -19.23
N PHE A 38 61.31 11.87 -18.03
CA PHE A 38 60.13 11.37 -17.30
C PHE A 38 59.30 12.61 -16.90
N ALA A 39 58.10 12.81 -17.48
CA ALA A 39 57.01 13.60 -16.90
C ALA A 39 55.74 13.59 -17.78
N VAL A 40 54.59 13.84 -17.16
CA VAL A 40 53.27 14.22 -17.74
C VAL A 40 52.73 13.33 -18.86
N GLY A 41 52.05 12.24 -18.49
CA GLY A 41 51.26 11.41 -19.41
C GLY A 41 50.14 10.57 -18.79
N LEU A 42 49.85 10.71 -17.50
CA LEU A 42 48.88 9.86 -16.80
C LEU A 42 48.21 10.58 -15.60
N ALA A 43 47.35 11.56 -15.88
CA ALA A 43 46.53 12.20 -14.84
C ALA A 43 45.23 12.78 -15.43
N LEU A 44 44.12 12.02 -15.34
CA LEU A 44 42.72 12.48 -15.14
C LEU A 44 41.73 11.31 -15.26
N ALA A 45 41.96 10.26 -14.46
CA ALA A 45 40.97 9.23 -14.13
C ALA A 45 40.82 9.06 -12.61
N LEU A 46 41.06 10.15 -11.88
CA LEU A 46 40.71 10.25 -10.45
C LEU A 46 39.19 10.36 -10.35
N GLY A 47 38.52 9.21 -10.30
CA GLY A 47 37.15 9.16 -9.80
C GLY A 47 37.13 9.80 -8.41
N GLN A 48 36.17 10.70 -8.16
CA GLN A 48 36.03 11.31 -6.84
C GLN A 48 35.57 10.23 -5.86
N ALA A 49 36.54 9.65 -5.15
CA ALA A 49 36.30 8.85 -3.96
C ALA A 49 35.69 9.77 -2.90
N GLN A 50 34.36 9.88 -2.91
CA GLN A 50 33.65 10.66 -1.91
C GLN A 50 33.98 10.08 -0.54
N ALA A 51 34.35 10.98 0.37
CA ALA A 51 34.63 10.65 1.76
C ALA A 51 33.38 10.03 2.40
N GLN A 52 33.39 8.72 2.59
CA GLN A 52 32.27 7.96 3.14
C GLN A 52 32.68 7.27 4.44
N THR A 53 31.78 7.29 5.43
CA THR A 53 31.99 6.60 6.70
C THR A 53 31.54 5.14 6.58
N THR A 54 32.38 4.20 6.99
CA THR A 54 32.04 2.77 7.07
C THR A 54 31.82 2.36 8.50
N LEU A 55 30.65 1.78 8.80
CA LEU A 55 30.39 1.13 10.08
C LEU A 55 30.87 -0.32 9.98
N GLN A 56 31.79 -0.74 10.85
CA GLN A 56 32.35 -2.09 10.86
C GLN A 56 32.04 -2.78 12.19
N LEU A 57 31.24 -3.85 12.16
CA LEU A 57 31.12 -4.79 13.27
C LEU A 57 32.38 -5.66 13.31
N THR A 58 33.22 -5.41 14.31
CA THR A 58 34.45 -6.17 14.59
C THR A 58 34.16 -7.51 15.27
N SER A 59 33.04 -7.60 15.99
CA SER A 59 32.49 -8.82 16.57
C SER A 59 30.97 -8.77 16.67
N VAL A 60 30.38 -9.96 16.71
CA VAL A 60 28.96 -10.22 17.00
C VAL A 60 28.88 -11.40 17.99
N PRO A 61 27.75 -11.60 18.69
CA PRO A 61 27.61 -12.67 19.68
C PRO A 61 27.85 -14.07 19.08
N ALA A 62 28.51 -14.95 19.84
CA ALA A 62 28.86 -16.30 19.36
C ALA A 62 27.64 -17.20 19.06
N ASN A 63 26.46 -16.86 19.60
CA ASN A 63 25.19 -17.52 19.29
C ASN A 63 24.45 -16.91 18.07
N THR A 64 25.05 -15.94 17.36
CA THR A 64 24.47 -15.41 16.10
C THR A 64 24.29 -16.55 15.08
N PRO A 65 23.07 -16.79 14.55
CA PRO A 65 22.84 -17.89 13.63
C PRO A 65 23.71 -17.79 12.36
N ALA A 66 24.24 -18.93 11.91
CA ALA A 66 25.05 -19.00 10.71
C ALA A 66 24.25 -18.51 9.47
N GLY A 67 24.82 -17.57 8.72
CA GLY A 67 24.16 -16.95 7.56
C GLY A 67 23.10 -15.90 7.91
N ALA A 68 22.98 -15.48 9.18
CA ALA A 68 22.09 -14.38 9.55
C ALA A 68 22.45 -13.08 8.80
N LYS A 69 21.45 -12.46 8.18
CA LYS A 69 21.57 -11.13 7.57
C LYS A 69 21.54 -10.08 8.67
N LEU A 70 22.56 -9.23 8.72
CA LEU A 70 22.61 -8.10 9.65
C LEU A 70 22.21 -6.82 8.93
N TYR A 71 21.48 -5.95 9.61
CA TYR A 71 20.97 -4.69 9.06
C TYR A 71 21.30 -3.54 10.00
N VAL A 72 21.45 -2.33 9.46
CA VAL A 72 21.45 -1.10 10.25
C VAL A 72 20.14 -0.33 10.03
N ALA A 73 19.49 0.07 11.11
CA ALA A 73 18.24 0.82 11.12
C ALA A 73 18.44 2.11 11.93
N GLY A 74 18.02 3.26 11.39
CA GLY A 74 18.33 4.56 11.98
C GLY A 74 17.61 5.75 11.36
N SER A 75 18.01 6.95 11.79
CA SER A 75 17.44 8.23 11.34
C SER A 75 17.58 8.48 9.83
N PHE A 76 18.52 7.81 9.16
CA PHE A 76 18.78 7.89 7.73
C PHE A 76 17.97 6.89 6.87
N ASN A 77 17.24 5.94 7.47
CA ASN A 77 16.42 4.96 6.72
C ASN A 77 15.03 4.71 7.33
N ASN A 78 14.47 5.71 8.01
CA ASN A 78 13.17 5.66 8.68
C ASN A 78 13.04 4.49 9.67
N TRP A 79 14.13 4.10 10.34
CA TRP A 79 14.15 3.02 11.31
C TRP A 79 13.60 1.67 10.78
N ASN A 80 13.87 1.34 9.51
CA ASN A 80 13.47 0.06 8.93
C ASN A 80 14.46 -1.06 9.30
N PRO A 81 14.08 -2.06 10.13
CA PRO A 81 14.98 -3.10 10.62
C PRO A 81 15.39 -4.13 9.55
N ALA A 82 14.71 -4.18 8.40
CA ALA A 82 14.89 -5.19 7.35
C ALA A 82 15.30 -4.62 5.99
N SER A 83 15.69 -3.34 5.93
CA SER A 83 15.92 -2.65 4.66
C SER A 83 17.10 -3.24 3.88
N ALA A 84 16.84 -3.81 2.70
CA ALA A 84 17.85 -4.49 1.89
C ALA A 84 19.03 -3.57 1.50
N ASP A 85 18.76 -2.30 1.22
CA ASP A 85 19.78 -1.28 0.90
C ASP A 85 20.71 -0.96 2.09
N TRP A 86 20.33 -1.38 3.31
CA TRP A 86 21.07 -1.17 4.55
C TRP A 86 21.47 -2.50 5.22
N GLN A 87 21.49 -3.59 4.45
CA GLN A 87 22.07 -4.87 4.88
C GLN A 87 23.60 -4.77 4.90
N LEU A 88 24.22 -5.10 6.03
CA LEU A 88 25.66 -5.19 6.13
C LEU A 88 26.19 -6.35 5.28
N GLN A 89 27.36 -6.14 4.68
CA GLN A 89 28.07 -7.13 3.91
C GLN A 89 29.01 -7.94 4.83
N PRO A 90 29.04 -9.27 4.73
CA PRO A 90 29.96 -10.09 5.52
C PRO A 90 31.41 -9.90 5.05
N GLY A 91 32.32 -9.79 6.01
CA GLY A 91 33.77 -9.69 5.81
C GLY A 91 34.51 -10.92 6.34
N ALA A 92 35.85 -10.85 6.30
CA ALA A 92 36.70 -11.90 6.86
C ALA A 92 36.52 -12.05 8.38
N ALA A 93 36.75 -13.26 8.89
CA ALA A 93 36.76 -13.58 10.33
C ALA A 93 35.49 -13.17 11.11
N GLY A 94 34.31 -13.27 10.50
CA GLY A 94 33.04 -12.99 11.16
C GLY A 94 32.71 -11.51 11.36
N ARG A 95 33.46 -10.61 10.72
CA ARG A 95 33.15 -9.18 10.67
C ARG A 95 32.02 -8.89 9.69
N TYR A 96 31.37 -7.75 9.87
CA TYR A 96 30.36 -7.24 8.93
C TYR A 96 30.55 -5.73 8.74
N GLN A 97 30.28 -5.20 7.54
CA GLN A 97 30.47 -3.78 7.25
C GLN A 97 29.37 -3.17 6.38
N ILE A 98 29.12 -1.88 6.55
CA ILE A 98 28.35 -1.07 5.61
C ILE A 98 28.97 0.32 5.46
N THR A 99 29.22 0.72 4.21
CA THR A 99 29.65 2.07 3.86
C THR A 99 28.42 2.95 3.67
N LEU A 100 28.28 4.00 4.46
CA LEU A 100 27.14 4.89 4.44
C LEU A 100 27.17 5.76 3.16
N PRO A 101 26.02 5.92 2.46
CA PRO A 101 25.93 6.85 1.33
C PRO A 101 26.33 8.28 1.73
N ALA A 102 26.99 9.02 0.85
CA ALA A 102 27.48 10.38 1.13
C ALA A 102 26.39 11.42 1.47
N ALA A 103 25.10 11.09 1.30
CA ALA A 103 23.98 11.89 1.80
C ALA A 103 23.81 11.81 3.32
N VAL A 104 24.32 10.75 3.97
CA VAL A 104 24.32 10.59 5.42
C VAL A 104 25.45 11.42 6.02
N SER A 105 25.10 12.50 6.73
CA SER A 105 26.06 13.43 7.33
C SER A 105 25.49 14.04 8.61
N GLY A 106 26.36 14.56 9.49
CA GLY A 106 25.93 15.14 10.77
C GLY A 106 25.55 14.09 11.81
N ALA A 107 24.73 14.49 12.79
CA ALA A 107 24.33 13.60 13.89
C ALA A 107 23.33 12.54 13.41
N VAL A 108 23.65 11.28 13.61
CA VAL A 108 22.79 10.13 13.30
C VAL A 108 22.51 9.28 14.53
N GLU A 109 21.30 8.72 14.57
CA GLU A 109 20.92 7.66 15.50
C GLU A 109 20.70 6.35 14.74
N PHE A 110 21.13 5.23 15.30
CA PHE A 110 20.92 3.91 14.69
C PHE A 110 21.00 2.75 15.69
N LYS A 111 20.60 1.56 15.22
CA LYS A 111 20.74 0.25 15.86
C LYS A 111 21.04 -0.82 14.82
N PHE A 112 21.69 -1.91 15.24
CA PHE A 112 21.81 -3.14 14.44
C PHE A 112 20.67 -4.12 14.74
N THR A 113 20.20 -4.86 13.72
CA THR A 113 19.19 -5.92 13.86
C THR A 113 19.49 -7.11 12.94
N ARG A 114 18.77 -8.23 13.11
CA ARG A 114 18.79 -9.38 12.17
C ARG A 114 17.53 -9.49 11.30
N GLY A 115 16.88 -8.35 11.05
CA GLY A 115 15.70 -8.22 10.19
C GLY A 115 14.41 -7.85 10.92
N SER A 116 14.43 -7.64 12.24
CA SER A 116 13.25 -7.24 13.01
C SER A 116 13.61 -6.55 14.33
N TRP A 117 12.65 -5.86 14.95
CA TRP A 117 12.86 -5.25 16.27
C TRP A 117 12.90 -6.26 17.43
N GLN A 118 12.38 -7.47 17.23
CA GLN A 118 12.59 -8.60 18.14
C GLN A 118 14.04 -9.11 18.09
N THR A 119 14.71 -8.99 16.93
CA THR A 119 16.08 -9.44 16.68
C THR A 119 17.11 -8.29 16.71
N VAL A 120 16.78 -7.25 17.47
CA VAL A 120 17.64 -6.07 17.70
C VAL A 120 18.84 -6.40 18.58
N GLU A 121 19.92 -5.63 18.45
CA GLU A 121 21.03 -5.66 19.39
C GLU A 121 20.63 -5.31 20.83
N SER A 122 21.26 -6.00 21.77
CA SER A 122 21.14 -5.82 23.22
C SER A 122 22.52 -5.64 23.86
N ASP A 123 22.55 -5.43 25.18
CA ASP A 123 23.76 -5.64 25.96
C ASP A 123 24.06 -7.15 26.14
N ALA A 124 25.13 -7.46 26.88
CA ALA A 124 25.54 -8.83 27.20
C ALA A 124 24.64 -9.53 28.23
N GLN A 125 23.65 -8.83 28.79
CA GLN A 125 22.65 -9.32 29.74
C GLN A 125 21.26 -9.45 29.07
N PHE A 126 21.20 -9.17 27.77
CA PHE A 126 20.02 -9.21 26.88
C PHE A 126 18.98 -8.10 27.12
N ALA A 127 19.35 -7.03 27.81
CA ALA A 127 18.50 -5.86 28.02
C ALA A 127 18.57 -4.85 26.85
N ASP A 128 17.54 -3.99 26.77
CA ASP A 128 17.45 -2.94 25.75
C ASP A 128 18.52 -1.86 25.95
N VAL A 129 19.48 -1.81 25.02
CA VAL A 129 20.43 -0.69 24.93
C VAL A 129 19.77 0.55 24.30
N PRO A 130 20.26 1.77 24.56
CA PRO A 130 19.84 2.97 23.84
C PRO A 130 20.08 2.91 22.31
N ASN A 131 19.65 3.95 21.61
CA ASN A 131 20.10 4.20 20.23
C ASN A 131 21.58 4.55 20.21
N ARG A 132 22.36 3.97 19.30
CA ARG A 132 23.74 4.39 19.04
C ARG A 132 23.72 5.78 18.42
N ARG A 133 24.59 6.67 18.90
CA ARG A 133 24.75 8.04 18.40
C ARG A 133 26.13 8.23 17.83
N LEU A 134 26.23 8.75 16.60
CA LEU A 134 27.49 9.14 15.96
C LEU A 134 27.30 10.46 15.22
N THR A 135 28.40 11.23 15.06
CA THR A 135 28.44 12.39 14.17
C THR A 135 29.26 12.02 12.94
N ILE A 136 28.60 11.89 11.79
CA ILE A 136 29.21 11.53 10.52
C ILE A 136 29.87 12.78 9.92
N GLY A 137 31.20 12.79 9.92
CA GLY A 137 32.03 13.86 9.37
C GLY A 137 32.28 13.73 7.86
N ALA A 138 32.85 14.77 7.27
CA ALA A 138 33.15 14.86 5.83
C ALA A 138 34.45 14.14 5.39
N GLY A 139 34.95 13.19 6.19
CA GLY A 139 36.20 12.46 5.97
C GLY A 139 35.97 10.94 5.90
N PRO A 140 36.77 10.19 5.11
CA PRO A 140 36.65 8.74 5.04
C PRO A 140 37.12 8.13 6.37
N THR A 141 36.20 7.47 7.07
CA THR A 141 36.42 6.94 8.43
C THR A 141 35.84 5.54 8.52
N THR A 142 36.57 4.57 9.08
CA THR A 142 35.98 3.30 9.53
C THR A 142 35.73 3.40 11.03
N ILE A 143 34.50 3.11 11.46
CA ILE A 143 34.08 3.16 12.86
C ILE A 143 33.85 1.72 13.31
N ASP A 144 34.78 1.22 14.14
CA ASP A 144 34.72 -0.11 14.72
C ASP A 144 33.69 -0.17 15.85
N LEU A 145 32.80 -1.15 15.74
CA LEU A 145 31.65 -1.38 16.60
C LEU A 145 31.57 -2.87 16.96
N GLN A 146 30.75 -3.20 17.96
CA GLN A 146 30.50 -4.56 18.44
C GLN A 146 29.04 -4.70 18.86
N VAL A 147 28.41 -5.82 18.53
CA VAL A 147 27.11 -6.23 19.11
C VAL A 147 27.40 -7.19 20.27
N LEU A 148 26.87 -6.88 21.46
CA LEU A 148 27.16 -7.64 22.69
C LEU A 148 26.15 -8.77 22.93
N GLY A 149 24.89 -8.58 22.53
CA GLY A 149 23.86 -9.61 22.51
C GLY A 149 22.81 -9.35 21.43
N TRP A 150 21.93 -10.32 21.23
CA TRP A 150 20.69 -10.16 20.46
C TRP A 150 19.51 -10.42 21.39
N LYS A 151 18.50 -9.56 21.36
CA LYS A 151 17.38 -9.54 22.33
C LYS A 151 16.59 -10.86 22.40
N ASP A 152 16.54 -11.62 21.32
CA ASP A 152 15.84 -12.90 21.17
C ASP A 152 16.67 -14.16 21.49
N LEU A 153 17.99 -14.04 21.72
CA LEU A 153 18.90 -15.20 21.91
C LEU A 153 19.45 -15.34 23.34
N GLY A 154 18.90 -14.58 24.29
CA GLY A 154 19.29 -14.59 25.69
C GLY A 154 18.58 -15.62 26.55
N THR A 155 19.18 -15.98 27.68
CA THR A 155 18.49 -16.65 28.79
C THR A 155 17.45 -15.74 29.46
N ASN A 156 17.66 -14.42 29.36
CA ASN A 156 16.70 -13.37 29.73
C ASN A 156 15.96 -12.79 28.51
N ALA A 157 16.00 -13.45 27.34
CA ALA A 157 15.20 -13.00 26.21
C ALA A 157 13.72 -12.97 26.60
N PRO A 158 12.96 -11.93 26.20
CA PRO A 158 11.51 -12.00 26.28
C PRO A 158 11.03 -13.29 25.60
N ALA A 159 10.17 -14.05 26.27
CA ALA A 159 9.68 -15.32 25.75
C ALA A 159 9.18 -15.13 24.31
N PRO A 160 9.48 -16.05 23.36
CA PRO A 160 9.15 -15.89 21.95
C PRO A 160 7.70 -15.44 21.79
N CYS A 161 7.53 -14.30 21.10
CA CYS A 161 6.28 -13.54 21.20
C CYS A 161 5.08 -14.44 20.91
N GLN A 162 4.21 -14.58 21.92
CA GLN A 162 3.02 -15.42 21.83
C GLN A 162 2.00 -14.71 20.95
N SER A 163 1.78 -15.23 19.74
CA SER A 163 0.78 -14.71 18.82
C SER A 163 -0.60 -14.62 19.48
N THR A 164 -1.31 -13.52 19.27
CA THR A 164 -2.71 -13.31 19.70
C THR A 164 -3.71 -13.79 18.66
N ALA A 165 -3.34 -13.72 17.38
CA ALA A 165 -4.14 -14.06 16.22
C ALA A 165 -4.95 -15.36 16.39
N MET A 166 -6.28 -15.25 16.32
CA MET A 166 -7.21 -16.37 16.39
C MET A 166 -6.92 -17.41 15.29
N GLN A 167 -6.34 -18.54 15.68
CA GLN A 167 -6.09 -19.67 14.78
C GLN A 167 -7.27 -20.67 14.79
N PRO A 168 -7.72 -21.17 13.62
CA PRO A 168 -7.19 -20.96 12.27
C PRO A 168 -7.90 -19.84 11.46
N GLN A 169 -8.62 -18.93 12.13
CA GLN A 169 -9.40 -17.86 11.47
C GLN A 169 -8.52 -16.83 10.76
N VAL A 170 -7.44 -16.37 11.40
CA VAL A 170 -6.46 -15.43 10.86
C VAL A 170 -5.36 -16.16 10.09
N ARG A 171 -5.10 -15.74 8.85
CA ARG A 171 -3.93 -16.19 8.09
C ARG A 171 -3.43 -15.15 7.08
N VAL A 172 -2.14 -15.23 6.75
CA VAL A 172 -1.58 -14.57 5.56
C VAL A 172 -2.15 -15.25 4.31
N ILE A 173 -2.69 -14.48 3.37
CA ILE A 173 -3.13 -15.00 2.05
C ILE A 173 -2.01 -14.93 1.00
N SER A 174 -1.09 -13.97 1.14
CA SER A 174 0.22 -13.94 0.49
C SER A 174 1.14 -12.97 1.23
N ASN A 175 2.42 -13.31 1.37
CA ASN A 175 3.45 -12.36 1.80
C ASN A 175 3.85 -11.39 0.67
N GLU A 176 3.53 -11.76 -0.57
CA GLU A 176 3.92 -11.10 -1.81
C GLU A 176 2.70 -11.00 -2.75
N PHE A 177 1.62 -10.36 -2.29
CA PHE A 177 0.47 -10.06 -3.14
C PHE A 177 0.82 -8.93 -4.11
N ASP A 178 0.67 -9.16 -5.42
CA ASP A 178 1.05 -8.19 -6.44
C ASP A 178 0.11 -6.97 -6.46
N MET A 179 0.71 -5.77 -6.51
CA MET A 179 0.03 -4.48 -6.60
C MET A 179 0.36 -3.82 -7.96
N PRO A 180 -0.22 -4.29 -9.08
CA PRO A 180 0.21 -3.87 -10.43
C PRO A 180 0.06 -2.37 -10.67
N GLN A 181 -0.94 -1.71 -10.07
CA GLN A 181 -1.12 -0.26 -10.10
C GLN A 181 0.04 0.53 -9.45
N LEU A 182 0.81 -0.10 -8.56
CA LEU A 182 1.90 0.50 -7.78
C LEU A 182 3.29 -0.07 -8.12
N GLY A 183 3.37 -1.05 -9.02
CA GLY A 183 4.61 -1.71 -9.46
C GLY A 183 5.36 -2.45 -8.35
N ARG A 184 4.67 -2.93 -7.31
CA ARG A 184 5.27 -3.54 -6.11
C ARG A 184 4.40 -4.68 -5.55
N LYS A 185 4.81 -5.24 -4.40
CA LYS A 185 4.05 -6.27 -3.68
C LYS A 185 3.74 -5.88 -2.24
N ARG A 186 2.80 -6.60 -1.60
CA ARG A 186 2.47 -6.46 -0.17
C ARG A 186 2.06 -7.75 0.50
N ARG A 187 2.33 -7.88 1.80
CA ARG A 187 1.70 -8.91 2.62
C ARG A 187 0.23 -8.56 2.87
N VAL A 188 -0.67 -9.50 2.62
CA VAL A 188 -2.10 -9.36 2.86
C VAL A 188 -2.59 -10.52 3.70
N TRP A 189 -3.46 -10.20 4.66
CA TRP A 189 -4.04 -11.11 5.62
C TRP A 189 -5.54 -11.26 5.41
N VAL A 190 -6.12 -12.36 5.91
CA VAL A 190 -7.56 -12.52 6.07
C VAL A 190 -7.89 -13.06 7.45
N TYR A 191 -8.92 -12.48 8.08
CA TYR A 191 -9.69 -13.10 9.16
C TYR A 191 -11.03 -13.59 8.60
N LEU A 192 -11.44 -14.79 9.01
CA LEU A 192 -12.76 -15.35 8.71
C LEU A 192 -13.56 -15.56 10.01
N PRO A 193 -14.87 -15.27 10.03
CA PRO A 193 -15.74 -15.57 11.17
C PRO A 193 -15.65 -17.03 11.61
N THR A 194 -15.92 -17.29 12.89
CA THR A 194 -15.74 -18.61 13.48
C THR A 194 -16.69 -19.65 12.88
N ASP A 195 -17.86 -19.22 12.42
CA ASP A 195 -18.82 -20.07 11.71
C ASP A 195 -18.53 -20.28 10.21
N TYR A 196 -17.50 -19.63 9.64
CA TYR A 196 -17.25 -19.63 8.20
C TYR A 196 -17.08 -21.04 7.62
N ALA A 197 -16.41 -21.94 8.33
CA ALA A 197 -16.19 -23.31 7.89
C ALA A 197 -17.45 -24.19 8.02
N THR A 198 -18.30 -23.95 9.02
CA THR A 198 -19.48 -24.76 9.32
C THR A 198 -20.75 -24.31 8.59
N ASN A 199 -20.80 -23.05 8.14
CA ASN A 199 -21.92 -22.48 7.37
C ASN A 199 -21.55 -22.24 5.89
N PRO A 200 -21.42 -23.31 5.05
CA PRO A 200 -20.91 -23.19 3.68
C PRO A 200 -21.83 -22.41 2.71
N GLN A 201 -23.11 -22.20 3.07
CA GLN A 201 -24.06 -21.40 2.29
C GLN A 201 -24.09 -19.91 2.71
N GLN A 202 -23.50 -19.56 3.86
CA GLN A 202 -23.53 -18.19 4.37
C GLN A 202 -22.51 -17.32 3.62
N ARG A 203 -22.89 -16.06 3.41
CA ARG A 203 -22.02 -15.01 2.85
C ARG A 203 -21.90 -13.85 3.84
N TYR A 204 -20.75 -13.19 3.80
CA TYR A 204 -20.31 -12.27 4.84
C TYR A 204 -20.00 -10.88 4.28
N PRO A 205 -20.29 -9.79 5.01
CA PRO A 205 -19.69 -8.49 4.72
C PRO A 205 -18.15 -8.56 4.77
N VAL A 206 -17.51 -7.58 4.13
CA VAL A 206 -16.05 -7.46 4.06
C VAL A 206 -15.61 -6.10 4.57
N LEU A 207 -14.62 -6.08 5.45
CA LEU A 207 -13.92 -4.87 5.88
C LEU A 207 -12.45 -4.92 5.44
N TYR A 208 -12.04 -3.96 4.61
CA TYR A 208 -10.64 -3.75 4.25
C TYR A 208 -9.98 -2.86 5.30
N LEU A 209 -8.88 -3.32 5.91
CA LEU A 209 -8.17 -2.59 6.96
C LEU A 209 -6.74 -2.22 6.55
N HIS A 210 -6.34 -0.99 6.85
CA HIS A 210 -4.97 -0.49 6.65
C HIS A 210 -4.04 -0.90 7.78
N ASP A 211 -2.72 -0.75 7.56
CA ASP A 211 -1.67 -1.07 8.54
C ASP A 211 -1.73 -2.51 9.08
N GLY A 212 -1.99 -3.47 8.17
CA GLY A 212 -2.34 -4.87 8.47
C GLY A 212 -1.43 -5.61 9.46
N GLN A 213 -0.16 -5.22 9.56
CA GLN A 213 0.78 -5.73 10.57
C GLN A 213 0.33 -5.51 12.02
N ASN A 214 -0.49 -4.50 12.30
CA ASN A 214 -0.95 -4.12 13.65
C ASN A 214 -2.36 -4.66 13.97
N VAL A 215 -3.01 -5.37 13.03
CA VAL A 215 -4.46 -5.59 13.05
C VAL A 215 -4.89 -6.87 13.80
N PHE A 216 -4.13 -7.96 13.65
CA PHE A 216 -4.49 -9.30 14.16
C PHE A 216 -3.41 -9.98 15.03
N ASP A 217 -2.22 -9.39 15.19
CA ASP A 217 -1.17 -10.01 16.02
C ASP A 217 -0.25 -8.96 16.67
N LYS A 218 -0.15 -8.98 18.00
CA LYS A 218 0.81 -8.16 18.76
C LYS A 218 2.27 -8.47 18.40
N CYS A 219 2.53 -9.65 17.83
CA CYS A 219 3.86 -10.08 17.44
C CYS A 219 4.29 -9.59 16.05
N THR A 220 3.34 -9.21 15.17
CA THR A 220 3.66 -8.47 13.94
C THR A 220 3.52 -6.97 14.09
N SER A 221 2.81 -6.50 15.12
CA SER A 221 2.62 -5.08 15.37
C SER A 221 3.93 -4.35 15.70
N PHE A 222 4.02 -3.10 15.25
CA PHE A 222 5.07 -2.16 15.63
C PHE A 222 4.75 -1.35 16.90
N SER A 223 3.47 -1.05 17.15
CA SER A 223 3.03 0.02 18.06
C SER A 223 1.94 -0.39 19.06
N GLY A 224 1.50 -1.65 19.03
CA GLY A 224 0.32 -2.15 19.74
C GLY A 224 -0.73 -2.70 18.77
N GLU A 225 -1.62 -3.53 19.28
CA GLU A 225 -2.52 -4.35 18.46
C GLU A 225 -3.95 -3.79 18.47
N TRP A 226 -4.68 -3.93 17.35
CA TRP A 226 -6.12 -3.60 17.33
C TRP A 226 -7.00 -4.69 17.96
N GLY A 227 -6.59 -5.96 17.90
CA GLY A 227 -7.35 -7.11 18.36
C GLY A 227 -8.67 -7.28 17.60
N VAL A 228 -8.62 -7.14 16.27
CA VAL A 228 -9.83 -7.09 15.43
C VAL A 228 -10.53 -8.44 15.40
N ASP A 229 -9.78 -9.53 15.33
CA ASP A 229 -10.32 -10.88 15.28
C ASP A 229 -10.92 -11.31 16.62
N GLU A 230 -10.32 -11.01 17.78
CA GLU A 230 -10.95 -11.29 19.07
C GLU A 230 -12.16 -10.37 19.31
N ALA A 231 -12.11 -9.12 18.85
CA ALA A 231 -13.27 -8.22 18.89
C ALA A 231 -14.46 -8.78 18.08
N LEU A 232 -14.22 -9.25 16.86
CA LEU A 232 -15.25 -9.85 16.00
C LEU A 232 -15.72 -11.21 16.53
N GLY A 233 -14.80 -12.07 16.97
CA GLY A 233 -15.11 -13.36 17.58
C GLY A 233 -15.95 -13.21 18.85
N LYS A 234 -15.65 -12.21 19.70
CA LYS A 234 -16.45 -11.87 20.88
C LYS A 234 -17.85 -11.37 20.50
N LEU A 235 -17.97 -10.53 19.47
CA LEU A 235 -19.28 -10.09 18.97
C LEU A 235 -20.10 -11.25 18.39
N GLU A 236 -19.46 -12.18 17.67
CA GLU A 236 -20.11 -13.39 17.15
C GLU A 236 -20.58 -14.32 18.29
N GLN A 237 -19.74 -14.55 19.31
CA GLN A 237 -20.11 -15.29 20.53
C GLN A 237 -21.28 -14.65 21.29
N GLN A 238 -21.40 -13.32 21.25
CA GLN A 238 -22.52 -12.55 21.81
C GLN A 238 -23.77 -12.53 20.90
N GLY A 239 -23.76 -13.23 19.76
CA GLY A 239 -24.86 -13.27 18.80
C GLY A 239 -25.04 -11.98 17.99
N VAL A 240 -24.11 -11.02 18.08
CA VAL A 240 -24.18 -9.75 17.38
C VAL A 240 -23.80 -9.97 15.92
N ALA A 241 -24.78 -9.83 15.01
CA ALA A 241 -24.62 -10.12 13.58
C ALA A 241 -23.41 -9.42 12.91
N ALA A 242 -23.03 -8.23 13.38
CA ALA A 242 -21.86 -7.50 12.89
C ALA A 242 -20.53 -8.23 13.14
N GLY A 243 -20.43 -9.10 14.15
CA GLY A 243 -19.24 -9.93 14.39
C GLY A 243 -18.92 -10.88 13.23
N LYS A 244 -19.92 -11.26 12.44
CA LYS A 244 -19.77 -12.13 11.27
C LYS A 244 -19.30 -11.33 10.04
N CYS A 245 -18.07 -10.82 10.09
CA CYS A 245 -17.44 -10.08 9.00
C CYS A 245 -16.09 -10.69 8.60
N VAL A 246 -15.82 -10.77 7.31
CA VAL A 246 -14.48 -11.11 6.79
C VAL A 246 -13.63 -9.84 6.82
N VAL A 247 -12.45 -9.88 7.44
CA VAL A 247 -11.54 -8.73 7.44
C VAL A 247 -10.33 -9.04 6.57
N VAL A 248 -10.01 -8.13 5.66
CA VAL A 248 -8.85 -8.21 4.78
C VAL A 248 -7.89 -7.10 5.18
N ALA A 249 -6.79 -7.45 5.84
CA ALA A 249 -5.84 -6.48 6.35
C ALA A 249 -4.63 -6.37 5.42
N ILE A 250 -4.26 -5.15 5.03
CA ILE A 250 -3.19 -4.87 4.07
C ILE A 250 -2.06 -4.17 4.82
N ASP A 251 -0.87 -4.79 4.87
CA ASP A 251 0.32 -4.17 5.45
C ASP A 251 0.63 -2.82 4.77
N ASN A 252 1.22 -1.88 5.51
CA ASN A 252 1.72 -0.64 4.92
C ASN A 252 3.04 -0.84 4.16
N GLY A 253 3.41 0.15 3.34
CA GLY A 253 4.62 0.09 2.50
C GLY A 253 5.92 0.45 3.21
N GLY A 254 5.97 0.47 4.55
CA GLY A 254 7.12 0.99 5.29
C GLY A 254 7.42 2.43 4.89
N SER A 255 8.56 2.66 4.24
CA SER A 255 8.93 3.96 3.66
C SER A 255 7.89 4.49 2.65
N SER A 256 7.21 3.61 1.90
CA SER A 256 6.16 4.00 0.95
C SER A 256 4.77 4.22 1.58
N ARG A 257 4.60 4.08 2.90
CA ARG A 257 3.29 4.26 3.57
C ARG A 257 2.66 5.62 3.28
N LEU A 258 3.42 6.70 3.35
CA LEU A 258 2.91 8.06 3.18
C LEU A 258 2.57 8.37 1.70
N ASP A 259 3.33 7.78 0.77
CA ASP A 259 3.02 7.81 -0.66
C ASP A 259 1.70 7.09 -0.95
N GLU A 260 1.53 5.87 -0.42
CA GLU A 260 0.36 5.02 -0.65
C GLU A 260 -0.91 5.49 0.07
N TYR A 261 -0.79 6.16 1.23
CA TYR A 261 -1.94 6.60 2.01
C TYR A 261 -2.31 8.08 1.80
N SER A 262 -1.74 8.75 0.80
CA SER A 262 -2.21 10.06 0.33
C SER A 262 -2.26 10.15 -1.20
N PRO A 263 -3.39 10.54 -1.82
CA PRO A 263 -3.46 10.85 -3.24
C PRO A 263 -2.85 12.21 -3.60
N TRP A 264 -2.45 13.01 -2.60
CA TRP A 264 -1.83 14.32 -2.77
C TRP A 264 -0.40 14.35 -2.19
N ARG A 265 0.47 15.18 -2.77
CA ARG A 265 1.82 15.42 -2.24
C ARG A 265 1.79 16.48 -1.14
N ASN A 266 2.21 16.08 0.05
CA ASN A 266 2.66 17.00 1.09
C ASN A 266 4.10 17.45 0.78
N ALA A 267 4.40 18.74 1.00
CA ALA A 267 5.70 19.33 0.67
C ALA A 267 6.87 18.78 1.51
N GLN A 268 6.61 18.31 2.73
CA GLN A 268 7.61 17.77 3.67
C GLN A 268 7.66 16.23 3.66
N TYR A 269 6.51 15.56 3.50
CA TYR A 269 6.34 14.14 3.82
C TYR A 269 6.10 13.21 2.62
N GLY A 270 6.20 13.70 1.38
CA GLY A 270 5.89 12.90 0.18
C GLY A 270 4.39 12.76 -0.07
N GLY A 271 3.92 11.63 -0.59
CA GLY A 271 2.53 11.45 -1.00
C GLY A 271 2.34 11.37 -2.52
N GLY A 272 1.08 11.16 -2.93
CA GLY A 272 0.64 11.22 -4.32
C GLY A 272 0.42 9.87 -5.00
N GLN A 273 0.60 8.74 -4.32
CA GLN A 273 0.33 7.40 -4.87
C GLN A 273 -1.00 6.81 -4.37
N GLY A 274 -1.72 7.50 -3.47
CA GLY A 274 -3.00 7.04 -2.92
C GLY A 274 -4.11 6.79 -3.94
N GLY A 275 -4.09 7.45 -5.09
CA GLY A 275 -4.96 7.11 -6.23
C GLY A 275 -4.70 5.68 -6.73
N LEU A 276 -3.42 5.35 -6.96
CA LEU A 276 -2.98 4.03 -7.42
C LEU A 276 -3.18 2.94 -6.37
N TYR A 277 -3.01 3.27 -5.08
CA TYR A 277 -3.27 2.35 -3.97
C TYR A 277 -4.76 2.00 -3.86
N VAL A 278 -5.65 2.99 -3.96
CA VAL A 278 -7.10 2.74 -3.97
C VAL A 278 -7.54 2.00 -5.24
N ASP A 279 -6.99 2.36 -6.40
CA ASP A 279 -7.24 1.64 -7.65
C ASP A 279 -6.80 0.16 -7.55
N PHE A 280 -5.68 -0.14 -6.85
CA PHE A 280 -5.28 -1.52 -6.50
C PHE A 280 -6.32 -2.24 -5.63
N LEU A 281 -6.83 -1.60 -4.57
CA LEU A 281 -7.83 -2.20 -3.70
C LEU A 281 -9.12 -2.55 -4.47
N VAL A 282 -9.55 -1.65 -5.36
CA VAL A 282 -10.79 -1.77 -6.13
C VAL A 282 -10.67 -2.74 -7.31
N GLN A 283 -9.56 -2.70 -8.05
CA GLN A 283 -9.43 -3.38 -9.34
C GLN A 283 -8.67 -4.71 -9.24
N THR A 284 -7.89 -4.94 -8.17
CA THR A 284 -7.06 -6.14 -8.00
C THR A 284 -7.42 -6.90 -6.74
N LEU A 285 -7.38 -6.27 -5.56
CA LEU A 285 -7.56 -7.00 -4.30
C LEU A 285 -9.03 -7.42 -4.07
N LYS A 286 -10.00 -6.51 -4.19
CA LYS A 286 -11.42 -6.86 -3.98
C LYS A 286 -11.91 -7.95 -4.95
N PRO A 287 -11.60 -7.92 -6.26
CA PRO A 287 -11.95 -9.01 -7.18
C PRO A 287 -11.31 -10.36 -6.80
N TYR A 288 -10.06 -10.37 -6.32
CA TYR A 288 -9.44 -11.59 -5.81
C TYR A 288 -10.18 -12.13 -4.58
N ILE A 289 -10.52 -11.27 -3.62
CA ILE A 289 -11.23 -11.66 -2.39
C ILE A 289 -12.63 -12.18 -2.73
N ASP A 290 -13.39 -11.47 -3.57
CA ASP A 290 -14.75 -11.87 -3.96
C ASP A 290 -14.81 -13.15 -4.80
N ALA A 291 -13.72 -13.51 -5.49
CA ALA A 291 -13.61 -14.77 -6.21
C ALA A 291 -13.23 -15.96 -5.31
N ASN A 292 -12.45 -15.73 -4.24
CA ASN A 292 -11.90 -16.80 -3.38
C ASN A 292 -12.65 -16.99 -2.05
N TYR A 293 -13.52 -16.04 -1.66
CA TYR A 293 -14.21 -16.03 -0.36
C TYR A 293 -15.72 -15.85 -0.51
N ARG A 294 -16.49 -16.32 0.48
CA ARG A 294 -17.97 -16.20 0.50
C ARG A 294 -18.40 -14.79 0.93
N THR A 295 -18.15 -13.81 0.08
CA THR A 295 -18.43 -12.41 0.40
C THR A 295 -19.82 -11.96 -0.08
N LEU A 296 -20.34 -10.90 0.55
CA LEU A 296 -21.44 -10.07 0.09
C LEU A 296 -20.84 -8.87 -0.64
N ILE A 297 -20.80 -8.96 -1.98
CA ILE A 297 -19.89 -8.16 -2.81
C ILE A 297 -20.35 -6.71 -3.07
N ASP A 298 -21.53 -6.33 -2.59
CA ASP A 298 -22.12 -5.01 -2.80
C ASP A 298 -21.57 -3.95 -1.82
N ARG A 299 -21.76 -2.67 -2.15
CA ARG A 299 -21.26 -1.54 -1.34
C ARG A 299 -21.90 -1.42 0.05
N ALA A 300 -23.11 -1.93 0.30
CA ALA A 300 -23.70 -1.85 1.64
C ALA A 300 -23.05 -2.86 2.61
N ASN A 301 -22.43 -3.91 2.07
CA ASN A 301 -21.69 -4.93 2.81
C ASN A 301 -20.16 -4.83 2.67
N THR A 302 -19.66 -3.91 1.84
CA THR A 302 -18.22 -3.62 1.68
C THR A 302 -17.83 -2.35 2.44
N GLY A 303 -16.86 -2.47 3.34
CA GLY A 303 -16.29 -1.36 4.12
C GLY A 303 -14.78 -1.21 4.01
N ILE A 304 -14.28 -0.04 4.39
CA ILE A 304 -12.85 0.27 4.48
C ILE A 304 -12.55 1.11 5.73
N ALA A 305 -11.46 0.84 6.45
CA ALA A 305 -11.09 1.61 7.63
C ALA A 305 -9.59 1.59 7.95
N GLY A 306 -9.17 2.59 8.74
CA GLY A 306 -7.84 2.65 9.35
C GLY A 306 -7.68 3.88 10.25
N SER A 307 -6.54 3.98 10.92
CA SER A 307 -6.18 5.14 11.74
C SER A 307 -5.23 6.09 11.04
N SER A 308 -5.16 7.36 11.49
CA SER A 308 -4.14 8.31 11.03
C SER A 308 -4.20 8.50 9.50
N MET A 309 -3.11 8.24 8.78
CA MET A 309 -3.08 8.20 7.32
C MET A 309 -4.03 7.14 6.71
N GLY A 310 -4.21 6.00 7.38
CA GLY A 310 -5.21 4.99 7.05
C GLY A 310 -6.65 5.54 7.09
N GLY A 311 -6.94 6.47 8.00
CA GLY A 311 -8.23 7.17 8.08
C GLY A 311 -8.43 8.18 6.93
N LEU A 312 -7.37 8.85 6.49
CA LEU A 312 -7.38 9.73 5.31
C LEU A 312 -7.67 8.92 4.04
N ILE A 313 -6.91 7.85 3.80
CA ILE A 313 -7.06 7.06 2.58
C ILE A 313 -8.39 6.28 2.55
N SER A 314 -8.93 5.85 3.69
CA SER A 314 -10.28 5.25 3.79
C SER A 314 -11.37 6.21 3.32
N LEU A 315 -11.34 7.47 3.77
CA LEU A 315 -12.29 8.50 3.36
C LEU A 315 -12.14 8.82 1.87
N TYR A 316 -10.92 8.95 1.37
CA TYR A 316 -10.65 9.16 -0.05
C TYR A 316 -11.17 7.99 -0.89
N ALA A 317 -10.92 6.74 -0.48
CA ALA A 317 -11.37 5.55 -1.20
C ALA A 317 -12.89 5.52 -1.38
N ALA A 318 -13.65 5.76 -0.31
CA ALA A 318 -15.12 5.74 -0.36
C ALA A 318 -15.76 6.97 -1.03
N THR A 319 -15.01 8.06 -1.22
CA THR A 319 -15.45 9.25 -1.97
C THR A 319 -14.96 9.26 -3.42
N ARG A 320 -13.92 8.49 -3.77
CA ARG A 320 -13.49 8.18 -5.14
C ARG A 320 -14.31 7.04 -5.75
N HIS A 321 -14.54 5.98 -4.99
CA HIS A 321 -15.25 4.75 -5.38
C HIS A 321 -16.48 4.50 -4.49
N PRO A 322 -17.48 5.40 -4.49
CA PRO A 322 -18.72 5.16 -3.77
C PRO A 322 -19.42 3.88 -4.27
N GLU A 323 -19.31 3.50 -5.53
CA GLU A 323 -19.86 2.25 -6.07
C GLU A 323 -19.29 0.99 -5.40
N VAL A 324 -18.14 1.10 -4.71
CA VAL A 324 -17.47 0.00 -4.01
C VAL A 324 -17.66 0.08 -2.49
N PHE A 325 -17.40 1.23 -1.85
CA PHE A 325 -17.35 1.33 -0.39
C PHE A 325 -18.54 2.12 0.18
N GLY A 326 -19.42 1.45 0.93
CA GLY A 326 -20.55 2.08 1.60
C GLY A 326 -20.44 2.16 3.12
N ARG A 327 -19.33 1.70 3.70
CA ARG A 327 -18.99 1.74 5.14
C ARG A 327 -17.55 2.25 5.31
N VAL A 328 -17.32 3.21 6.20
CA VAL A 328 -16.01 3.86 6.37
C VAL A 328 -15.69 4.08 7.85
N GLY A 329 -14.61 3.47 8.35
CA GLY A 329 -14.08 3.74 9.68
C GLY A 329 -12.92 4.73 9.63
N VAL A 330 -13.06 5.87 10.31
CA VAL A 330 -12.13 7.00 10.23
C VAL A 330 -11.62 7.31 11.64
N PHE A 331 -10.51 6.67 12.01
CA PHE A 331 -9.93 6.76 13.35
C PHE A 331 -8.77 7.79 13.34
N SER A 332 -8.76 8.72 14.30
CA SER A 332 -7.70 9.73 14.53
C SER A 332 -7.07 10.29 13.23
N PRO A 333 -7.87 10.80 12.27
CA PRO A 333 -7.43 10.92 10.87
C PRO A 333 -6.40 12.02 10.63
N ALA A 334 -5.36 11.71 9.86
CA ALA A 334 -4.25 12.63 9.54
C ALA A 334 -4.61 13.69 8.48
N PHE A 335 -5.80 14.30 8.54
CA PHE A 335 -6.29 15.25 7.54
C PHE A 335 -5.42 16.51 7.36
N TRP A 336 -4.57 16.83 8.34
CA TRP A 336 -3.55 17.88 8.24
C TRP A 336 -2.52 17.63 7.11
N PHE A 337 -2.34 16.37 6.67
CA PHE A 337 -1.33 16.00 5.67
C PHE A 337 -1.59 16.65 4.29
N ALA A 338 -2.85 16.87 3.94
CA ALA A 338 -3.29 17.41 2.65
C ALA A 338 -4.62 18.18 2.81
N GLU A 339 -4.69 19.04 3.82
CA GLU A 339 -5.95 19.65 4.30
C GLU A 339 -6.67 20.46 3.20
N THR A 340 -5.91 21.30 2.49
CA THR A 340 -6.43 22.17 1.43
C THR A 340 -6.92 21.35 0.24
N GLU A 341 -6.15 20.35 -0.16
CA GLU A 341 -6.41 19.45 -1.29
C GLU A 341 -7.65 18.60 -1.00
N LEU A 342 -7.75 18.04 0.21
CA LEU A 342 -8.92 17.28 0.66
C LEU A 342 -10.19 18.15 0.72
N LYS A 343 -10.10 19.37 1.27
CA LYS A 343 -11.24 20.32 1.30
C LYS A 343 -11.62 20.79 -0.10
N ASN A 344 -10.68 20.89 -1.04
CA ASN A 344 -10.97 21.18 -2.44
C ASN A 344 -11.67 20.00 -3.12
N TYR A 345 -11.13 18.79 -2.95
CA TYR A 345 -11.66 17.55 -3.50
C TYR A 345 -13.11 17.30 -3.05
N LEU A 346 -13.41 17.40 -1.75
CA LEU A 346 -14.77 17.19 -1.22
C LEU A 346 -15.78 18.27 -1.64
N ARG A 347 -15.35 19.47 -2.05
CA ARG A 347 -16.25 20.46 -2.67
C ARG A 347 -16.69 20.07 -4.09
N GLN A 348 -15.86 19.27 -4.78
CA GLN A 348 -16.10 18.79 -6.14
C GLN A 348 -16.81 17.42 -6.16
N HIS A 349 -16.52 16.54 -5.19
CA HIS A 349 -17.04 15.17 -5.13
C HIS A 349 -18.27 15.08 -4.22
N ARG A 350 -19.46 15.21 -4.83
CA ARG A 350 -20.76 15.11 -4.15
C ARG A 350 -21.14 13.66 -3.84
N ALA A 351 -22.00 13.48 -2.84
CA ALA A 351 -22.55 12.17 -2.50
C ALA A 351 -23.42 11.62 -3.64
N THR A 352 -23.06 10.44 -4.15
CA THR A 352 -23.82 9.75 -5.23
C THR A 352 -24.71 8.62 -4.71
N ALA A 353 -24.43 8.08 -3.52
CA ALA A 353 -25.27 7.10 -2.81
C ALA A 353 -24.91 7.04 -1.30
N PRO A 354 -25.79 6.51 -0.42
CA PRO A 354 -25.64 6.58 1.05
C PRO A 354 -24.43 5.81 1.60
N THR A 355 -23.37 6.54 1.98
CA THR A 355 -22.13 6.00 2.56
C THR A 355 -22.08 6.35 4.05
N ARG A 356 -21.92 5.34 4.91
CA ARG A 356 -21.85 5.51 6.37
C ARG A 356 -20.41 5.71 6.82
N PHE A 357 -20.11 6.84 7.45
CA PHE A 357 -18.80 7.17 8.02
C PHE A 357 -18.89 7.20 9.55
N TYR A 358 -17.93 6.55 10.22
CA TYR A 358 -17.73 6.62 11.65
C TYR A 358 -16.41 7.34 11.95
N PHE A 359 -16.51 8.61 12.37
CA PHE A 359 -15.37 9.42 12.80
C PHE A 359 -15.13 9.25 14.30
N VAL A 360 -13.91 8.92 14.71
CA VAL A 360 -13.51 8.88 16.12
C VAL A 360 -12.11 9.41 16.32
N ALA A 361 -11.91 10.28 17.32
CA ALA A 361 -10.60 10.78 17.73
C ALA A 361 -10.53 11.06 19.24
N GLY A 362 -9.32 11.15 19.75
CA GLY A 362 -9.02 11.54 21.11
C GLY A 362 -8.91 13.05 21.30
N ALA A 363 -9.28 13.53 22.50
CA ALA A 363 -9.09 14.91 22.90
C ALA A 363 -7.65 15.22 23.36
N GLN A 364 -6.84 14.20 23.65
CA GLN A 364 -5.42 14.32 24.02
C GLN A 364 -4.48 14.12 22.82
N GLU A 365 -5.01 14.18 21.60
CA GLU A 365 -4.23 14.22 20.36
C GLU A 365 -3.72 15.65 20.07
N SER A 366 -3.24 15.92 18.85
CA SER A 366 -2.85 17.27 18.47
C SER A 366 -4.03 18.25 18.58
N GLN A 367 -3.74 19.52 18.91
CA GLN A 367 -4.74 20.60 18.97
C GLN A 367 -5.55 20.75 17.66
N THR A 368 -4.98 20.30 16.53
CA THR A 368 -5.61 20.29 15.21
C THR A 368 -6.51 19.08 14.95
N MET A 369 -6.37 17.96 15.66
CA MET A 369 -7.05 16.70 15.34
C MET A 369 -8.58 16.83 15.34
N VAL A 370 -9.16 17.23 16.48
CA VAL A 370 -10.61 17.35 16.64
C VAL A 370 -11.21 18.42 15.70
N PRO A 371 -10.66 19.65 15.60
CA PRO A 371 -11.16 20.65 14.65
C PRO A 371 -11.11 20.22 13.19
N LEU A 372 -10.03 19.55 12.74
CA LEU A 372 -9.91 19.09 11.36
C LEU A 372 -10.82 17.90 11.06
N MET A 373 -10.96 16.96 11.99
CA MET A 373 -11.92 15.86 11.87
C MET A 373 -13.35 16.39 11.71
N GLN A 374 -13.75 17.35 12.54
CA GLN A 374 -15.06 18.01 12.41
C GLN A 374 -15.20 18.74 11.07
N ALA A 375 -14.21 19.56 10.68
CA ALA A 375 -14.27 20.35 9.45
C ALA A 375 -14.38 19.49 8.18
N VAL A 376 -13.79 18.28 8.16
CA VAL A 376 -13.91 17.30 7.08
C VAL A 376 -15.26 16.57 7.13
N ARG A 377 -15.71 16.13 8.32
CA ARG A 377 -17.03 15.52 8.53
C ARG A 377 -18.18 16.45 8.10
N ASP A 378 -18.09 17.73 8.42
CA ASP A 378 -19.06 18.74 7.98
C ASP A 378 -18.92 19.08 6.47
N SER A 379 -17.76 18.84 5.88
CA SER A 379 -17.56 18.96 4.43
C SER A 379 -18.22 17.80 3.67
N LEU A 380 -18.26 16.59 4.23
CA LEU A 380 -19.11 15.50 3.71
C LEU A 380 -20.60 15.83 3.82
N GLN A 381 -21.05 16.43 4.94
CA GLN A 381 -22.44 16.86 5.06
C GLN A 381 -22.80 17.90 4.00
N ARG A 382 -21.91 18.89 3.74
CA ARG A 382 -22.05 19.85 2.63
C ARG A 382 -21.96 19.20 1.25
N ALA A 383 -21.24 18.09 1.10
CA ALA A 383 -21.17 17.32 -0.14
C ALA A 383 -22.45 16.50 -0.43
N GLY A 384 -23.36 16.38 0.54
CA GLY A 384 -24.67 15.73 0.38
C GLY A 384 -24.86 14.41 1.15
N TYR A 385 -23.89 14.00 1.98
CA TYR A 385 -24.05 12.84 2.85
C TYR A 385 -25.00 13.17 4.01
N ALA A 386 -25.93 12.25 4.32
CA ALA A 386 -26.94 12.46 5.36
C ALA A 386 -26.28 12.55 6.75
N ALA A 387 -26.78 13.45 7.62
CA ALA A 387 -26.20 13.62 8.96
C ALA A 387 -26.27 12.34 9.82
N THR A 388 -27.28 11.49 9.58
CA THR A 388 -27.44 10.15 10.19
C THR A 388 -26.36 9.15 9.77
N ASP A 389 -25.73 9.37 8.61
CA ASP A 389 -24.64 8.55 8.07
C ASP A 389 -23.25 9.10 8.45
N LEU A 390 -23.18 10.18 9.24
CA LEU A 390 -21.95 10.88 9.63
C LEU A 390 -21.77 10.90 11.15
N SER A 391 -21.54 9.71 11.73
CA SER A 391 -21.23 9.53 13.16
C SER A 391 -19.92 10.25 13.50
N TYR A 392 -19.91 10.94 14.64
CA TYR A 392 -18.79 11.75 15.10
C TYR A 392 -18.61 11.53 16.61
N GLN A 393 -17.41 11.07 17.00
CA GLN A 393 -17.08 10.69 18.36
C GLN A 393 -15.77 11.39 18.78
N VAL A 394 -15.78 12.03 19.93
CA VAL A 394 -14.57 12.55 20.59
C VAL A 394 -14.48 11.93 21.97
N ARG A 395 -13.30 11.50 22.38
CA ARG A 395 -13.06 10.80 23.65
C ARG A 395 -12.07 11.61 24.49
N ALA A 396 -12.48 12.02 25.69
CA ALA A 396 -11.71 12.92 26.56
C ALA A 396 -10.35 12.34 27.00
N ASP A 397 -10.22 11.01 26.96
CA ASP A 397 -9.05 10.23 27.33
C ASP A 397 -8.26 9.68 26.12
N GLY A 398 -8.81 9.80 24.90
CA GLY A 398 -8.23 9.22 23.70
C GLY A 398 -6.92 9.90 23.30
N GLN A 399 -6.00 9.10 22.78
CA GLN A 399 -4.67 9.49 22.29
C GLN A 399 -4.41 8.85 20.92
N HIS A 400 -3.37 9.30 20.20
CA HIS A 400 -3.03 8.80 18.85
C HIS A 400 -2.27 7.47 18.92
N ALA A 401 -2.93 6.42 19.42
CA ALA A 401 -2.29 5.14 19.78
C ALA A 401 -3.21 3.93 19.53
N GLU A 402 -2.59 2.76 19.32
CA GLU A 402 -3.27 1.52 18.95
C GLU A 402 -4.30 1.07 20.00
N TRP A 403 -3.99 1.21 21.31
CA TRP A 403 -4.90 0.88 22.40
C TRP A 403 -6.24 1.62 22.31
N PHE A 404 -6.22 2.85 21.79
CA PHE A 404 -7.41 3.67 21.64
C PHE A 404 -8.25 3.20 20.46
N TRP A 405 -7.61 2.85 19.33
CA TRP A 405 -8.31 2.33 18.15
C TRP A 405 -8.86 0.92 18.40
N GLN A 406 -8.11 0.05 19.09
CA GLN A 406 -8.58 -1.22 19.66
C GLN A 406 -9.85 -1.06 20.48
N ARG A 407 -9.90 -0.08 21.39
CA ARG A 407 -11.07 0.17 22.26
C ARG A 407 -12.30 0.62 21.48
N GLU A 408 -12.13 1.52 20.51
CA GLU A 408 -13.25 2.12 19.78
C GLU A 408 -13.73 1.25 18.60
N PHE A 409 -12.88 0.35 18.07
CA PHE A 409 -13.19 -0.50 16.93
C PHE A 409 -14.48 -1.33 17.07
N PRO A 410 -14.76 -2.05 18.18
CA PRO A 410 -15.98 -2.85 18.32
C PRO A 410 -17.26 -2.01 18.22
N ALA A 411 -17.24 -0.76 18.71
CA ALA A 411 -18.38 0.16 18.63
C ALA A 411 -18.52 0.77 17.24
N ALA A 412 -17.42 1.15 16.61
CA ALA A 412 -17.38 1.65 15.23
C ALA A 412 -17.89 0.60 14.24
N HIS A 413 -17.40 -0.63 14.34
CA HIS A 413 -17.75 -1.75 13.47
C HIS A 413 -19.23 -2.15 13.63
N GLN A 414 -19.71 -2.29 14.87
CA GLN A 414 -21.13 -2.51 15.14
C GLN A 414 -22.00 -1.40 14.57
N TRP A 415 -21.61 -0.12 14.72
CA TRP A 415 -22.40 0.97 14.14
C TRP A 415 -22.44 0.89 12.62
N LEU A 416 -21.30 0.66 11.95
CA LEU A 416 -21.19 0.57 10.50
C LEU A 416 -22.01 -0.61 9.92
N PHE A 417 -21.85 -1.80 10.48
CA PHE A 417 -22.49 -3.03 10.00
C PHE A 417 -23.80 -3.37 10.73
N ALA A 418 -24.33 -2.45 11.55
CA ALA A 418 -25.68 -2.56 12.09
C ALA A 418 -26.69 -2.82 10.96
N PRO A 419 -27.59 -3.82 11.11
CA PRO A 419 -28.75 -3.96 10.25
C PRO A 419 -29.53 -2.65 10.30
N GLY A 420 -29.55 -1.91 9.19
CA GLY A 420 -30.27 -0.64 9.14
C GLY A 420 -31.76 -0.86 9.39
N THR A 421 -32.40 0.09 10.05
CA THR A 421 -33.87 0.18 10.16
C THR A 421 -34.51 0.60 8.83
N VAL A 422 -34.15 -0.13 7.77
CA VAL A 422 -34.93 -0.22 6.54
C VAL A 422 -36.25 -0.86 6.95
N ASN A 423 -37.30 -0.03 6.97
CA ASN A 423 -38.66 -0.45 7.25
C ASN A 423 -38.99 -1.69 6.41
N SER A 424 -39.54 -2.75 7.02
CA SER A 424 -39.83 -4.03 6.36
C SER A 424 -41.02 -3.99 5.39
N GLN A 425 -41.27 -2.82 4.80
CA GLN A 425 -42.11 -2.67 3.62
C GLN A 425 -41.47 -3.41 2.44
N ARG A 426 -42.28 -4.21 1.74
CA ARG A 426 -41.85 -4.99 0.56
C ARG A 426 -41.16 -4.08 -0.47
N PRO A 427 -40.03 -4.49 -1.09
CA PRO A 427 -39.34 -3.65 -2.06
C PRO A 427 -40.17 -3.46 -3.33
N THR A 428 -40.85 -2.31 -3.43
CA THR A 428 -41.62 -1.88 -4.61
C THR A 428 -40.81 -1.01 -5.58
N ALA A 429 -39.63 -0.54 -5.17
CA ALA A 429 -38.59 -0.07 -6.08
C ALA A 429 -37.69 -1.23 -6.50
N GLN A 430 -37.53 -1.47 -7.80
CA GLN A 430 -36.68 -2.55 -8.31
C GLN A 430 -35.20 -2.21 -8.10
N GLN A 431 -34.52 -2.95 -7.22
CA GLN A 431 -33.09 -2.77 -6.91
C GLN A 431 -32.24 -2.77 -8.19
N PRO A 432 -31.27 -1.84 -8.35
CA PRO A 432 -30.34 -1.89 -9.48
C PRO A 432 -29.48 -3.15 -9.41
N PHE A 433 -29.10 -3.63 -10.59
CA PHE A 433 -28.13 -4.72 -10.73
C PHE A 433 -26.70 -4.15 -10.71
N GLY A 434 -25.71 -4.97 -10.36
CA GLY A 434 -24.31 -4.56 -10.31
C GLY A 434 -23.63 -4.66 -11.68
N MET A 435 -22.73 -3.73 -11.98
CA MET A 435 -21.97 -3.70 -13.23
C MET A 435 -20.55 -3.17 -13.00
N TYR A 436 -19.53 -4.04 -13.13
CA TYR A 436 -18.13 -3.68 -12.85
C TYR A 436 -17.10 -4.52 -13.64
N PRO A 437 -15.95 -3.97 -14.07
CA PRO A 437 -15.62 -2.54 -14.06
C PRO A 437 -16.53 -1.77 -15.02
N ASN A 438 -16.84 -0.52 -14.67
CA ASN A 438 -17.64 0.39 -15.49
C ASN A 438 -17.07 1.80 -15.32
N PRO A 439 -16.26 2.34 -16.25
CA PRO A 439 -16.07 1.85 -17.63
C PRO A 439 -15.42 0.47 -17.78
N ALA A 440 -15.83 -0.25 -18.82
CA ALA A 440 -15.36 -1.59 -19.16
C ALA A 440 -14.42 -1.55 -20.38
N ASN A 441 -13.33 -2.32 -20.34
CA ASN A 441 -12.35 -2.44 -21.44
C ASN A 441 -12.65 -3.64 -22.34
N GLN A 442 -12.45 -4.86 -21.85
CA GLN A 442 -12.71 -6.11 -22.60
C GLN A 442 -13.90 -6.89 -22.04
N GLN A 443 -14.07 -6.89 -20.72
CA GLN A 443 -15.12 -7.64 -20.02
C GLN A 443 -15.82 -6.73 -19.03
N VAL A 444 -17.08 -7.05 -18.73
CA VAL A 444 -17.86 -6.46 -17.64
C VAL A 444 -18.59 -7.56 -16.88
N THR A 445 -18.47 -7.56 -15.56
CA THR A 445 -19.22 -8.43 -14.67
C THR A 445 -20.59 -7.83 -14.44
N VAL A 446 -21.64 -8.62 -14.68
CA VAL A 446 -23.03 -8.24 -14.40
C VAL A 446 -23.54 -9.09 -13.24
N GLN A 447 -23.85 -8.44 -12.13
CA GLN A 447 -24.33 -9.05 -10.89
C GLN A 447 -25.84 -8.85 -10.76
N LEU A 448 -26.59 -9.94 -10.58
CA LEU A 448 -28.03 -9.87 -10.35
C LEU A 448 -28.35 -9.41 -8.92
N PRO A 449 -29.46 -8.69 -8.69
CA PRO A 449 -29.92 -8.36 -7.34
C PRO A 449 -30.25 -9.63 -6.55
N ALA A 450 -30.12 -9.54 -5.22
CA ALA A 450 -30.45 -10.65 -4.32
C ALA A 450 -31.88 -11.17 -4.55
N GLY A 451 -32.02 -12.49 -4.71
CA GLY A 451 -33.28 -13.16 -5.01
C GLY A 451 -33.60 -13.35 -6.50
N LEU A 452 -32.78 -12.85 -7.43
CA LEU A 452 -32.93 -13.08 -8.86
C LEU A 452 -31.89 -14.09 -9.37
N SER A 453 -32.32 -15.34 -9.64
CA SER A 453 -31.44 -16.42 -10.12
C SER A 453 -31.31 -16.52 -11.64
N GLU A 454 -32.31 -16.02 -12.39
CA GLU A 454 -32.32 -16.02 -13.86
C GLU A 454 -32.72 -14.66 -14.42
N ALA A 455 -31.98 -14.18 -15.40
CA ALA A 455 -32.31 -12.97 -16.16
C ALA A 455 -31.77 -13.00 -17.60
N ARG A 456 -32.08 -11.94 -18.35
CA ARG A 456 -31.53 -11.65 -19.68
C ARG A 456 -30.91 -10.26 -19.67
N LEU A 457 -29.63 -10.19 -20.04
CA LEU A 457 -28.96 -8.93 -20.37
C LEU A 457 -29.24 -8.56 -21.83
N GLU A 458 -29.54 -7.29 -22.07
CA GLU A 458 -29.53 -6.66 -23.39
C GLU A 458 -28.70 -5.37 -23.30
N LEU A 459 -27.60 -5.27 -24.04
CA LEU A 459 -26.88 -4.00 -24.21
C LEU A 459 -27.43 -3.30 -25.46
N VAL A 460 -27.75 -2.03 -25.31
CA VAL A 460 -28.45 -1.23 -26.32
C VAL A 460 -27.65 0.03 -26.62
N ASP A 461 -27.37 0.30 -27.90
CA ASP A 461 -26.63 1.49 -28.30
C ASP A 461 -27.47 2.78 -28.23
N THR A 462 -26.83 3.92 -28.51
CA THR A 462 -27.47 5.25 -28.50
C THR A 462 -28.55 5.44 -29.57
N THR A 463 -28.64 4.55 -30.57
CA THR A 463 -29.73 4.55 -31.57
C THR A 463 -30.93 3.71 -31.13
N GLY A 464 -30.84 3.04 -29.97
CA GLY A 464 -31.88 2.15 -29.44
C GLY A 464 -31.80 0.70 -29.94
N ARG A 465 -30.78 0.36 -30.75
CA ARG A 465 -30.56 -0.99 -31.28
C ARG A 465 -29.89 -1.88 -30.22
N VAL A 466 -30.37 -3.12 -30.08
CA VAL A 466 -29.72 -4.14 -29.24
C VAL A 466 -28.45 -4.63 -29.93
N VAL A 467 -27.28 -4.43 -29.31
CA VAL A 467 -25.98 -4.85 -29.85
C VAL A 467 -25.46 -6.15 -29.24
N LEU A 468 -25.87 -6.48 -28.01
CA LEU A 468 -25.50 -7.72 -27.33
C LEU A 468 -26.69 -8.23 -26.51
N ARG A 469 -26.92 -9.55 -26.55
CA ARG A 469 -27.92 -10.23 -25.71
C ARG A 469 -27.28 -11.48 -25.10
N ARG A 470 -27.47 -11.68 -23.80
CA ARG A 470 -27.00 -12.85 -23.04
C ARG A 470 -28.04 -13.30 -22.03
N ALA A 471 -28.08 -14.60 -21.74
CA ALA A 471 -28.79 -15.13 -20.58
C ALA A 471 -27.85 -15.09 -19.37
N LEU A 472 -28.38 -14.70 -18.21
CA LEU A 472 -27.69 -14.69 -16.93
C LEU A 472 -28.35 -15.80 -16.09
N ARG A 473 -27.58 -16.82 -15.70
CA ARG A 473 -28.04 -18.01 -14.96
C ARG A 473 -27.40 -18.13 -13.57
N GLU A 474 -26.60 -17.15 -13.20
CA GLU A 474 -25.80 -17.09 -11.99
C GLU A 474 -25.97 -15.69 -11.38
N ALA A 475 -25.77 -15.57 -10.06
CA ALA A 475 -25.90 -14.29 -9.35
C ALA A 475 -24.84 -13.25 -9.79
N SER A 476 -23.78 -13.70 -10.44
CA SER A 476 -22.79 -12.87 -11.12
C SER A 476 -22.40 -13.55 -12.43
N SER A 477 -22.12 -12.80 -13.49
CA SER A 477 -21.72 -13.37 -14.79
C SER A 477 -20.78 -12.42 -15.52
N VAL A 478 -19.64 -12.92 -15.97
CA VAL A 478 -18.67 -12.15 -16.77
C VAL A 478 -19.12 -12.11 -18.22
N ILE A 479 -19.24 -10.91 -18.78
CA ILE A 479 -19.71 -10.65 -20.14
C ILE A 479 -18.57 -10.04 -20.95
N ASP A 480 -18.14 -10.76 -21.99
CA ASP A 480 -17.25 -10.21 -23.01
C ASP A 480 -17.97 -9.08 -23.78
N VAL A 481 -17.34 -7.92 -23.79
CA VAL A 481 -17.76 -6.70 -24.50
C VAL A 481 -16.65 -6.17 -25.41
N SER A 482 -15.55 -6.90 -25.59
CA SER A 482 -14.36 -6.48 -26.34
C SER A 482 -14.68 -6.06 -27.78
N ALA A 483 -15.60 -6.78 -28.42
CA ALA A 483 -16.08 -6.52 -29.78
C ALA A 483 -17.05 -5.32 -29.92
N LEU A 484 -17.45 -4.67 -28.82
CA LEU A 484 -18.27 -3.46 -28.88
C LEU A 484 -17.41 -2.21 -29.16
N PRO A 485 -17.83 -1.32 -30.08
CA PRO A 485 -17.21 0.00 -30.24
C PRO A 485 -17.19 0.80 -28.93
N LYS A 486 -16.19 1.67 -28.77
CA LYS A 486 -16.10 2.61 -27.64
C LYS A 486 -17.33 3.53 -27.61
N GLY A 487 -17.91 3.75 -26.44
CA GLY A 487 -19.12 4.57 -26.29
C GLY A 487 -20.03 4.16 -25.14
N ASN A 488 -21.20 4.81 -25.07
CA ASN A 488 -22.19 4.58 -24.03
C ASN A 488 -23.28 3.63 -24.52
N TYR A 489 -23.66 2.67 -23.67
CA TYR A 489 -24.73 1.71 -23.91
C TYR A 489 -25.71 1.69 -22.74
N VAL A 490 -27.00 1.47 -23.02
CA VAL A 490 -28.00 1.16 -21.99
C VAL A 490 -28.04 -0.35 -21.81
N ALA A 491 -27.52 -0.83 -20.69
CA ALA A 491 -27.65 -2.21 -20.25
C ALA A 491 -29.02 -2.42 -19.61
N ARG A 492 -29.76 -3.42 -20.05
CA ARG A 492 -31.11 -3.76 -19.57
C ARG A 492 -31.10 -5.19 -19.04
N VAL A 493 -31.45 -5.39 -17.77
CA VAL A 493 -31.56 -6.71 -17.15
C VAL A 493 -33.03 -7.05 -16.89
N LYS A 494 -33.51 -8.10 -17.53
CA LYS A 494 -34.92 -8.52 -17.54
C LYS A 494 -35.09 -9.93 -17.01
N GLY A 495 -35.88 -10.09 -15.95
CA GLY A 495 -36.34 -11.37 -15.38
C GLY A 495 -37.86 -11.47 -15.36
N LYS A 496 -38.43 -12.56 -14.83
CA LYS A 496 -39.88 -12.84 -14.88
C LYS A 496 -40.79 -11.76 -14.24
N LYS A 497 -40.26 -10.98 -13.29
CA LYS A 497 -40.96 -9.84 -12.64
C LYS A 497 -40.02 -8.64 -12.38
N TYR A 498 -38.96 -8.49 -13.18
CA TYR A 498 -37.88 -7.53 -12.96
C TYR A 498 -37.40 -6.96 -14.30
N ALA A 499 -37.21 -5.64 -14.41
CA ALA A 499 -36.78 -4.96 -15.63
C ALA A 499 -36.11 -3.61 -15.31
N VAL A 500 -34.82 -3.63 -14.99
CA VAL A 500 -34.03 -2.44 -14.64
C VAL A 500 -32.98 -2.15 -15.72
N ASN A 501 -32.65 -0.87 -15.89
CA ASN A 501 -31.66 -0.38 -16.84
C ASN A 501 -30.51 0.35 -16.11
N GLN A 502 -29.29 0.26 -16.62
CA GLN A 502 -28.11 0.99 -16.15
C GLN A 502 -27.24 1.41 -17.35
N THR A 503 -26.44 2.47 -17.21
CA THR A 503 -25.46 2.87 -18.24
C THR A 503 -24.20 2.01 -18.14
N LEU A 504 -23.77 1.43 -19.27
CA LEU A 504 -22.44 0.85 -19.48
C LEU A 504 -21.60 1.84 -20.30
N VAL A 505 -20.38 2.13 -19.86
CA VAL A 505 -19.38 2.87 -20.65
C VAL A 505 -18.34 1.88 -21.16
N LYS A 506 -18.16 1.80 -22.48
CA LYS A 506 -17.12 0.99 -23.14
C LYS A 506 -15.94 1.88 -23.52
N GLN A 507 -14.75 1.56 -23.00
CA GLN A 507 -13.48 2.21 -23.35
C GLN A 507 -12.68 1.46 -24.42
#